data_AF-A0A8S2WSS5-F1
#
_entry.id   AF-A0A8S2WSS5-F1
#
_cell.length_a   1.000
_cell.length_b   1.000
_cell.length_c   1.000
_cell.angle_alpha   90.00
_cell.angle_beta   90.00
_cell.angle_gamma   90.00
#
_symmetry.space_group_name_H-M   'P 1'
#
loop_
_entity.id
_entity.type
_entity.pdbx_description
1 polymer ?
#
loop_
_entity_poly.entity_id
_entity_poly.type
_entity_poly.pdbx_seq_one_letter_code
_entity_poly.pdbx_strand_id
1 'polypeptide(L)'
;MHTDLATANKKRKLYDEHLQNLAETLNVGDRVGIHDVERTNTDPKLLPCLIFSKEKKGDDVTFQLASQFGKLVSSFTVESLVPLRHVCPSELKAVDIAELENLTLIEACKLFVRGSVSGATCDCKSQYAMKHCPCKKANVKCSTKCHSKRTGGCKNIE
;
A
#
# COMPACT_ATOMS: atom_id res chain seq x y z
N MET A 1 6.31 6.52 -44.76
CA MET A 1 6.67 6.31 -43.35
C MET A 1 5.98 7.33 -42.42
N HIS A 2 4.65 7.53 -42.53
CA HIS A 2 3.89 8.52 -41.71
C HIS A 2 2.87 7.88 -40.76
N THR A 3 2.72 6.55 -40.79
CA THR A 3 1.67 5.80 -40.07
C THR A 3 1.99 5.57 -38.59
N ASP A 4 3.27 5.53 -38.20
CA ASP A 4 3.67 5.21 -36.83
C ASP A 4 3.41 6.37 -35.85
N LEU A 5 3.65 7.61 -36.29
CA LEU A 5 3.40 8.80 -35.46
C LEU A 5 1.90 9.04 -35.23
N ALA A 6 1.08 8.85 -36.28
CA ALA A 6 -0.38 8.95 -36.16
C ALA A 6 -0.94 7.86 -35.21
N THR A 7 -0.37 6.66 -35.26
CA THR A 7 -0.75 5.56 -34.36
C THR A 7 -0.33 5.84 -32.92
N ALA A 8 0.86 6.40 -32.69
CA ALA A 8 1.32 6.80 -31.36
C ALA A 8 0.44 7.90 -30.75
N ASN A 9 0.10 8.94 -31.54
CA ASN A 9 -0.78 10.02 -31.08
C ASN A 9 -2.19 9.51 -30.74
N LYS A 10 -2.74 8.59 -31.54
CA LYS A 10 -4.04 7.96 -31.25
C LYS A 10 -4.00 7.15 -29.96
N LYS A 11 -2.94 6.37 -29.72
CA LYS A 11 -2.76 5.61 -28.47
C LYS A 11 -2.65 6.53 -27.26
N ARG A 12 -1.93 7.64 -27.39
CA ARG A 12 -1.79 8.63 -26.32
C ARG A 12 -3.12 9.29 -25.98
N LYS A 13 -3.88 9.71 -26.99
CA LYS A 13 -5.23 10.26 -26.77
C LYS A 13 -6.14 9.29 -26.00
N LEU A 14 -6.18 8.02 -26.43
CA LEU A 14 -6.99 6.99 -25.75
C LEU A 14 -6.55 6.76 -24.29
N TYR A 15 -5.24 6.85 -24.02
CA TYR A 15 -4.69 6.74 -22.68
C TYR A 15 -5.10 7.94 -21.81
N ASP A 16 -4.97 9.17 -22.33
CA ASP A 16 -5.37 10.39 -21.64
C ASP A 16 -6.88 10.39 -21.33
N GLU A 17 -7.71 9.99 -22.30
CA GLU A 17 -9.16 9.81 -22.12
C GLU A 17 -9.47 8.76 -21.03
N HIS A 18 -8.72 7.65 -20.99
CA HIS A 18 -8.89 6.63 -19.96
C HIS A 18 -8.55 7.16 -18.56
N LEU A 19 -7.45 7.89 -18.42
CA LEU A 19 -7.04 8.50 -17.15
C LEU A 19 -8.05 9.53 -16.65
N GLN A 20 -8.60 10.34 -17.55
CA GLN A 20 -9.61 11.35 -17.21
C GLN A 20 -10.89 10.69 -16.70
N ASN A 21 -11.40 9.67 -17.41
CA ASN A 21 -12.52 8.86 -16.94
C ASN A 21 -12.22 8.23 -15.57
N LEU A 22 -11.00 7.73 -15.37
CA LEU A 22 -10.63 7.14 -14.10
C LEU A 22 -10.65 8.17 -12.96
N ALA A 23 -10.07 9.35 -13.17
CA ALA A 23 -10.05 10.44 -12.20
C ALA A 23 -11.46 10.92 -11.81
N GLU A 24 -12.42 10.88 -12.75
CA GLU A 24 -13.83 11.19 -12.46
C GLU A 24 -14.50 10.12 -11.61
N THR A 25 -14.20 8.84 -11.85
CA THR A 25 -14.80 7.74 -11.10
C THR A 25 -14.22 7.52 -9.71
N LEU A 26 -13.01 8.03 -9.42
CA LEU A 26 -12.39 7.94 -8.10
C LEU A 26 -12.96 8.96 -7.13
N ASN A 27 -13.38 8.49 -5.95
CA ASN A 27 -14.01 9.28 -4.92
C ASN A 27 -13.27 9.19 -3.58
N VAL A 28 -13.57 10.12 -2.67
CA VAL A 28 -13.12 10.04 -1.29
C VAL A 28 -13.67 8.76 -0.66
N GLY A 29 -12.81 8.00 0.02
CA GLY A 29 -13.10 6.68 0.55
C GLY A 29 -12.71 5.52 -0.37
N ASP A 30 -12.35 5.79 -1.63
CA ASP A 30 -11.84 4.74 -2.52
C ASP A 30 -10.44 4.29 -2.12
N ARG A 31 -10.17 3.01 -2.40
CA ARG A 31 -8.89 2.36 -2.12
C ARG A 31 -8.07 2.28 -3.39
N VAL A 32 -6.85 2.78 -3.32
CA VAL A 32 -5.91 2.87 -4.44
C VAL A 32 -4.52 2.38 -4.03
N GLY A 33 -3.73 1.96 -5.00
CA GLY A 33 -2.33 1.60 -4.83
C GLY A 33 -1.43 2.61 -5.53
N ILE A 34 -0.36 3.04 -4.87
CA ILE A 34 0.66 3.91 -5.48
C ILE A 34 1.78 3.04 -6.06
N HIS A 35 2.13 3.25 -7.33
CA HIS A 35 3.16 2.46 -8.05
C HIS A 35 4.53 3.16 -8.20
N ASP A 36 4.61 4.45 -7.84
CA ASP A 36 5.76 5.34 -8.11
C ASP A 36 6.95 5.16 -7.13
N VAL A 37 7.41 3.93 -6.93
CA VAL A 37 8.58 3.67 -6.08
C VAL A 37 9.46 2.61 -6.74
N GLU A 38 10.73 2.96 -6.96
CA GLU A 38 11.78 2.00 -7.33
C GLU A 38 11.85 0.91 -6.25
N ARG A 39 11.49 -0.31 -6.62
CA ARG A 39 11.33 -1.45 -5.71
C ARG A 39 12.06 -2.66 -6.25
N THR A 40 12.63 -3.47 -5.37
CA THR A 40 13.26 -4.73 -5.75
C THR A 40 12.19 -5.79 -6.05
N ASN A 41 12.52 -6.83 -6.83
CA ASN A 41 11.58 -7.87 -7.30
C ASN A 41 10.77 -8.60 -6.20
N THR A 42 11.17 -8.48 -4.94
CA THR A 42 10.56 -9.12 -3.77
C THR A 42 9.58 -8.24 -2.99
N ASP A 43 9.53 -6.93 -3.25
CA ASP A 43 8.64 -6.02 -2.53
C ASP A 43 7.23 -5.98 -3.14
N PRO A 44 6.16 -5.84 -2.33
CA PRO A 44 4.83 -5.57 -2.86
C PRO A 44 4.84 -4.29 -3.71
N LYS A 45 4.46 -4.43 -4.98
CA LYS A 45 4.62 -3.41 -6.03
C LYS A 45 3.77 -2.15 -5.83
N LEU A 46 2.77 -2.21 -4.96
CA LEU A 46 1.83 -1.13 -4.72
C LEU A 46 1.74 -0.83 -3.23
N LEU A 47 1.82 0.44 -2.86
CA LEU A 47 1.49 0.89 -1.50
C LEU A 47 -0.03 1.11 -1.42
N PRO A 48 -0.77 0.34 -0.61
CA PRO A 48 -2.20 0.54 -0.46
C PRO A 48 -2.51 1.80 0.35
N CYS A 49 -3.41 2.61 -0.20
CA CYS A 49 -3.84 3.89 0.33
C CYS A 49 -5.35 4.09 0.18
N LEU A 50 -5.88 4.98 1.00
CA LEU A 50 -7.26 5.47 0.99
C LEU A 50 -7.27 6.93 0.53
N ILE A 51 -8.16 7.28 -0.39
CA ILE A 51 -8.37 8.68 -0.78
C ILE A 51 -9.14 9.38 0.32
N PHE A 52 -8.56 10.42 0.93
CA PHE A 52 -9.26 11.23 1.95
C PHE A 52 -9.63 12.62 1.45
N SER A 53 -8.99 13.12 0.40
CA SER A 53 -9.36 14.37 -0.25
C SER A 53 -9.15 14.29 -1.76
N LYS A 54 -9.98 15.02 -2.50
CA LYS A 54 -9.94 15.17 -3.95
C LYS A 54 -10.02 16.66 -4.26
N GLU A 55 -9.02 17.16 -4.98
CA GLU A 55 -8.94 18.56 -5.39
C GLU A 55 -8.90 18.62 -6.91
N LYS A 56 -9.72 19.49 -7.51
CA LYS A 56 -9.72 19.73 -8.95
C LYS A 56 -9.26 21.17 -9.20
N LYS A 57 -8.15 21.33 -9.91
CA LYS A 57 -7.62 22.64 -10.33
C LYS A 57 -7.63 22.69 -11.86
N GLY A 58 -8.69 23.25 -12.43
CA GLY A 58 -8.90 23.23 -13.88
C GLY A 58 -9.21 21.82 -14.39
N ASP A 59 -8.44 21.35 -15.37
CA ASP A 59 -8.50 19.98 -15.89
C ASP A 59 -7.70 18.97 -15.04
N ASP A 60 -6.79 19.44 -14.18
CA ASP A 60 -5.99 18.58 -13.33
C ASP A 60 -6.73 18.17 -12.06
N VAL A 61 -6.75 16.86 -11.80
CA VAL A 61 -7.32 16.27 -10.58
C VAL A 61 -6.20 15.66 -9.76
N THR A 62 -6.06 16.16 -8.53
CA THR A 62 -5.09 15.68 -7.55
C THR A 62 -5.78 15.09 -6.33
N PHE A 63 -5.19 14.03 -5.80
CA PHE A 63 -5.73 13.27 -4.68
C PHE A 63 -4.78 13.33 -3.49
N GLN A 64 -5.34 13.50 -2.31
CA GLN A 64 -4.63 13.32 -1.05
C GLN A 64 -4.94 11.94 -0.50
N LEU A 65 -3.88 11.24 -0.07
CA LEU A 65 -3.93 9.82 0.24
C LEU A 65 -3.48 9.56 1.67
N ALA A 66 -4.13 8.62 2.33
CA ALA A 66 -3.72 8.12 3.63
C ALA A 66 -3.35 6.64 3.51
N SER A 67 -2.21 6.25 4.04
CA SER A 67 -1.88 4.85 4.27
C SER A 67 -2.34 4.42 5.66
N GLN A 68 -2.24 3.12 5.97
CA GLN A 68 -2.53 2.60 7.32
C GLN A 68 -1.64 3.22 8.42
N PHE A 69 -0.50 3.81 8.05
CA PHE A 69 0.47 4.37 8.97
C PHE A 69 0.37 5.90 9.12
N GLY A 70 -0.27 6.60 8.19
CA GLY A 70 -0.23 8.06 8.16
C GLY A 70 -0.81 8.69 6.90
N LYS A 71 -1.06 10.00 6.97
CA LYS A 71 -1.45 10.83 5.83
C LYS A 71 -0.24 11.16 4.97
N LEU A 72 -0.33 10.94 3.67
CA LEU A 72 0.74 11.35 2.77
C LEU A 72 0.69 12.86 2.59
N VAL A 73 1.84 13.52 2.79
CA VAL A 73 1.98 14.98 2.60
C VAL A 73 1.88 15.38 1.13
N SER A 74 2.23 14.46 0.23
CA SER A 74 2.23 14.68 -1.21
C SER A 74 0.85 14.49 -1.82
N SER A 75 0.52 15.33 -2.80
CA SER A 75 -0.62 15.12 -3.70
C SER A 75 -0.25 14.22 -4.86
N PHE A 76 -1.18 13.37 -5.28
CA PHE A 76 -0.97 12.38 -6.34
C PHE A 76 -1.93 12.60 -7.50
N THR A 77 -1.47 12.43 -8.73
CA THR A 77 -2.32 12.41 -9.93
C THR A 77 -2.80 11.00 -10.22
N VAL A 78 -3.87 10.87 -10.98
CA VAL A 78 -4.44 9.57 -11.37
C VAL A 78 -3.42 8.64 -12.04
N GLU A 79 -2.42 9.18 -12.74
CA GLU A 79 -1.35 8.42 -13.40
C GLU A 79 -0.54 7.57 -12.42
N SER A 80 -0.36 8.06 -11.20
CA SER A 80 0.39 7.38 -10.13
C SER A 80 -0.46 6.38 -9.34
N LEU A 81 -1.77 6.29 -9.64
CA LEU A 81 -2.75 5.53 -8.86
C LEU A 81 -3.29 4.33 -9.63
N VAL A 82 -3.39 3.22 -8.91
CA VAL A 82 -4.00 1.98 -9.39
C VAL A 82 -5.23 1.69 -8.53
N PRO A 83 -6.45 1.70 -9.08
CA PRO A 83 -7.66 1.40 -8.30
C PRO A 83 -7.64 -0.04 -7.78
N LEU A 84 -7.86 -0.22 -6.47
CA LEU A 84 -7.87 -1.53 -5.82
C LEU A 84 -9.29 -2.08 -5.64
N ARG A 85 -10.23 -1.78 -6.55
CA ARG A 85 -11.67 -2.08 -6.41
C ARG A 85 -11.99 -3.54 -6.04
N HIS A 86 -11.16 -4.49 -6.46
CA HIS A 86 -11.35 -5.93 -6.23
C HIS A 86 -10.45 -6.51 -5.14
N VAL A 87 -9.56 -5.69 -4.56
CA VAL A 87 -8.64 -6.10 -3.50
C VAL A 87 -8.89 -5.18 -2.32
N CYS A 88 -9.44 -5.70 -1.24
CA CYS A 88 -9.50 -4.96 0.02
C CYS A 88 -8.31 -5.41 0.88
N PRO A 89 -7.20 -4.65 0.92
CA PRO A 89 -6.18 -4.89 1.93
C PRO A 89 -6.86 -4.77 3.28
N SER A 90 -6.73 -5.80 4.10
CA SER A 90 -7.36 -5.81 5.44
C SER A 90 -6.85 -4.65 6.29
N GLU A 91 -5.66 -4.16 5.96
CA GLU A 91 -4.97 -3.01 6.54
C GLU A 91 -5.73 -1.68 6.43
N LEU A 92 -6.59 -1.51 5.43
CA LEU A 92 -7.32 -0.25 5.20
C LEU A 92 -8.73 -0.22 5.81
N LYS A 93 -9.15 -1.27 6.53
CA LYS A 93 -10.52 -1.38 7.07
C LYS A 93 -10.73 -0.60 8.38
N ALA A 94 -9.66 -0.26 9.10
CA ALA A 94 -9.72 0.30 10.45
C ALA A 94 -8.93 1.62 10.60
N VAL A 95 -8.67 2.30 9.48
CA VAL A 95 -7.85 3.51 9.48
C VAL A 95 -8.72 4.71 9.84
N ASP A 96 -8.54 5.24 11.05
CA ASP A 96 -9.12 6.52 11.45
C ASP A 96 -8.23 7.66 10.95
N ILE A 97 -8.68 8.34 9.90
CA ILE A 97 -7.91 9.37 9.22
C ILE A 97 -7.65 10.56 10.16
N ALA A 98 -8.54 10.85 11.13
CA ALA A 98 -8.40 12.03 11.98
C ALA A 98 -7.12 11.99 12.84
N GLU A 99 -6.81 10.82 13.40
CA GLU A 99 -5.71 10.58 14.33
C GLU A 99 -4.35 10.34 13.64
N LEU A 100 -4.32 10.25 12.31
CA LEU A 100 -3.09 9.98 11.56
C LEU A 100 -2.17 11.20 11.46
N GLU A 101 -0.90 10.98 11.77
CA GLU A 101 0.20 11.90 11.51
C GLU A 101 0.56 11.98 10.02
N ASN A 102 1.21 13.10 9.66
CA ASN A 102 1.72 13.33 8.32
C ASN A 102 3.02 12.53 8.10
N LEU A 103 3.11 11.87 6.96
CA LEU A 103 4.20 10.99 6.56
C LEU A 103 4.57 11.23 5.10
N THR A 104 5.84 11.06 4.75
CA THR A 104 6.26 11.07 3.34
C THR A 104 5.97 9.73 2.67
N LEU A 105 5.87 9.72 1.34
CA LEU A 105 5.71 8.47 0.57
C LEU A 105 6.81 7.46 0.91
N ILE A 106 8.05 7.91 0.99
CA ILE A 106 9.21 7.06 1.28
C ILE A 106 9.07 6.41 2.66
N GLU A 107 8.66 7.16 3.68
CA GLU A 107 8.48 6.63 5.02
C GLU A 107 7.30 5.66 5.09
N ALA A 108 6.16 5.99 4.48
CA ALA A 108 5.03 5.08 4.37
C ALA A 108 5.42 3.79 3.66
N CYS A 109 6.25 3.88 2.60
CA CYS A 109 6.79 2.73 1.89
C CYS A 109 7.73 1.89 2.76
N LYS A 110 8.60 2.50 3.56
CA LYS A 110 9.49 1.81 4.50
C LYS A 110 8.70 1.09 5.59
N LEU A 111 7.68 1.76 6.15
CA LEU A 111 6.78 1.19 7.15
C LEU A 111 5.95 0.05 6.56
N PHE A 112 5.46 0.21 5.33
CA PHE A 112 4.72 -0.83 4.63
C PHE A 112 5.56 -2.04 4.30
N VAL A 113 6.82 -1.88 3.87
CA VAL A 113 7.72 -3.02 3.69
C VAL A 113 7.93 -3.69 5.04
N ARG A 114 8.33 -2.95 6.09
CA ARG A 114 8.50 -3.51 7.45
C ARG A 114 7.24 -4.20 7.98
N GLY A 115 6.06 -3.66 7.68
CA GLY A 115 4.75 -4.20 8.05
C GLY A 115 4.28 -5.34 7.15
N SER A 116 4.73 -5.43 5.90
CA SER A 116 4.56 -6.59 5.02
C SER A 116 5.54 -7.70 5.39
N VAL A 117 6.69 -7.31 5.95
CA VAL A 117 7.55 -8.14 6.80
C VAL A 117 6.95 -8.30 8.21
N SER A 118 5.62 -8.18 8.36
CA SER A 118 4.87 -8.93 9.39
C SER A 118 4.73 -10.42 9.04
N GLY A 119 5.35 -10.86 7.95
CA GLY A 119 6.27 -11.98 8.06
C GLY A 119 7.45 -11.63 8.97
N ALA A 120 7.20 -11.23 10.22
CA ALA A 120 8.25 -11.17 11.22
C ALA A 120 8.68 -12.62 11.31
N THR A 121 9.78 -12.95 10.64
CA THR A 121 10.50 -14.18 10.92
C THR A 121 10.77 -14.09 12.40
N CYS A 122 9.97 -14.82 13.17
CA CYS A 122 10.16 -14.95 14.60
C CYS A 122 11.59 -15.47 14.70
N ASP A 123 12.54 -14.64 15.13
CA ASP A 123 13.90 -15.09 15.43
C ASP A 123 13.91 -15.83 16.78
N CYS A 124 12.85 -16.59 16.98
CA CYS A 124 12.59 -17.47 18.08
C CYS A 124 13.45 -18.70 17.80
N LYS A 125 14.77 -18.51 17.89
CA LYS A 125 15.73 -19.60 17.98
C LYS A 125 15.18 -20.50 19.08
N SER A 126 14.93 -21.75 18.70
CA SER A 126 14.27 -22.77 19.51
C SER A 126 14.48 -22.55 21.01
N GLN A 127 13.36 -22.52 21.75
CA GLN A 127 13.28 -22.46 23.23
C GLN A 127 13.33 -21.09 23.93
N TYR A 128 13.51 -19.96 23.23
CA TYR A 128 13.54 -18.68 23.95
C TYR A 128 12.19 -18.29 24.56
N ALA A 129 12.24 -18.11 25.88
CA ALA A 129 11.15 -17.71 26.74
C ALA A 129 10.39 -16.50 26.19
N MET A 130 9.07 -16.54 26.35
CA MET A 130 8.04 -15.58 25.90
C MET A 130 8.37 -14.08 25.95
N LYS A 131 9.40 -13.63 26.67
CA LYS A 131 9.72 -12.22 26.90
C LYS A 131 10.30 -11.49 25.68
N HIS A 132 10.95 -12.21 24.76
CA HIS A 132 11.63 -11.59 23.60
C HIS A 132 10.97 -11.90 22.26
N CYS A 133 9.81 -12.56 22.26
CA CYS A 133 9.07 -12.84 21.03
C CYS A 133 8.50 -11.55 20.44
N PRO A 134 8.88 -11.13 19.22
CA PRO A 134 8.35 -9.93 18.59
C PRO A 134 6.85 -10.05 18.32
N CYS A 135 6.35 -11.25 17.99
CA CYS A 135 4.92 -11.50 17.81
C CYS A 135 4.13 -11.26 19.12
N LYS A 136 4.67 -11.73 20.26
CA LYS A 136 4.04 -11.49 21.57
C LYS A 136 4.07 -10.00 21.95
N LYS A 137 5.17 -9.30 21.67
CA LYS A 137 5.27 -7.84 21.90
C LYS A 137 4.26 -7.06 21.06
N ALA A 138 3.96 -7.54 19.85
CA ALA A 138 2.92 -7.01 18.98
C ALA A 138 1.50 -7.54 19.32
N ASN A 139 1.34 -8.34 20.38
CA ASN A 139 0.08 -8.97 20.79
C ASN A 139 -0.57 -9.85 19.71
N VAL A 140 0.24 -10.49 18.85
CA VAL A 140 -0.19 -11.41 17.78
C VAL A 140 0.38 -12.81 18.02
N LYS A 141 -0.41 -13.85 17.73
CA LYS A 141 0.07 -15.25 17.79
C LYS A 141 0.99 -15.58 16.60
N CYS A 142 2.02 -16.36 16.87
CA CYS A 142 2.92 -16.91 15.86
C CYS A 142 2.17 -17.87 14.93
N SER A 143 2.29 -17.64 13.62
CA SER A 143 1.69 -18.51 12.59
C SER A 143 2.71 -19.52 12.03
N THR A 144 2.25 -20.38 11.12
CA THR A 144 3.13 -21.28 10.36
C THR A 144 4.17 -20.54 9.50
N LYS A 145 4.00 -19.23 9.28
CA LYS A 145 5.01 -18.37 8.65
C LYS A 145 6.20 -18.07 9.58
N CYS A 146 5.96 -18.04 10.89
CA CYS A 146 7.00 -17.84 11.91
C CYS A 146 7.72 -19.15 12.24
N HIS A 147 6.97 -20.25 12.23
CA HIS A 147 7.46 -21.59 12.52
C HIS A 147 6.90 -22.55 11.48
N SER A 148 7.74 -22.99 10.54
CA SER A 148 7.35 -23.95 9.49
C SER A 148 6.89 -25.30 10.05
N LYS A 149 7.24 -25.63 11.31
CA LYS A 149 6.69 -26.76 12.07
C LYS A 149 6.18 -26.29 13.44
N ARG A 150 4.98 -26.76 13.83
CA ARG A 150 4.38 -26.54 15.17
C ARG A 150 5.18 -27.12 16.35
N THR A 151 6.30 -27.79 16.10
CA THR A 151 7.08 -28.54 17.10
C THR A 151 8.18 -27.73 17.79
N GLY A 152 8.36 -26.45 17.49
CA GLY A 152 9.50 -25.63 17.95
C GLY A 152 9.41 -25.02 19.36
N GLY A 153 8.56 -25.53 20.26
CA GLY A 153 8.49 -25.10 21.66
C GLY A 153 8.04 -23.64 21.92
N CYS A 154 7.61 -22.92 20.88
CA CYS A 154 7.08 -21.55 21.01
C CYS A 154 5.67 -21.60 21.60
N LYS A 155 5.51 -21.03 22.80
CA LYS A 155 4.23 -21.02 23.53
C LYS A 155 3.27 -19.91 23.07
N ASN A 156 3.61 -19.18 22.00
CA ASN A 156 2.78 -18.12 21.41
C ASN A 156 2.19 -18.56 20.06
N ILE A 157 2.02 -19.85 19.82
CA ILE A 157 1.43 -20.42 18.59
C ILE A 157 -0.09 -20.52 18.75
N GLU A 158 -0.85 -20.36 17.65
CA GLU A 158 -2.27 -20.74 17.58
C GLU A 158 -2.52 -22.23 17.27
#